data_AF-A0AAC9NFC8-F1
#
_entry.id   AF-A0AAC9NFC8-F1
#
_cell.length_a   1.000
_cell.length_b   1.000
_cell.length_c   1.000
_cell.angle_alpha   90.00
_cell.angle_beta   90.00
_cell.angle_gamma   90.00
#
_symmetry.space_group_name_H-M   'P 1'
#
loop_
_entity.id
_entity.type
_entity.pdbx_description
1 polymer ?
#
loop_
_entity_poly.entity_id
_entity_poly.type
_entity_poly.pdbx_seq_one_letter_code
_entity_poly.pdbx_strand_id
1 'polypeptide(L)'
;MKKFLLFLLTILSISLAGCSSDDDYCGNETYRSLQLNETPNFSPLNFYVKGLKGDSFIVIRNERDFQNRVHGAQYYRNVIDWRYDELIIGQKYEERFSKIIDISTFYKESCNYNFQNILNVEIKVNKGYRYNGYITYHTIVPKTKSEQYDVITTVQFYN
;
A
#
# COMPACT_ATOMS: atom_id res chain seq x y z
N MET A 1 32.84 -39.43 35.35
CA MET A 1 32.44 -38.14 34.72
C MET A 1 31.93 -38.32 33.27
N LYS A 2 31.06 -39.29 32.99
CA LYS A 2 30.49 -39.52 31.63
C LYS A 2 28.95 -39.43 31.57
N LYS A 3 28.29 -39.37 32.74
CA LYS A 3 26.81 -39.36 32.85
C LYS A 3 26.21 -37.94 32.81
N PHE A 4 26.99 -36.90 33.09
CA PHE A 4 26.54 -35.50 33.02
C PHE A 4 26.69 -34.86 31.64
N LEU A 5 27.47 -35.48 30.73
CA LEU A 5 27.70 -34.94 29.39
C LEU A 5 26.48 -35.11 28.47
N LEU A 6 25.73 -36.20 28.63
CA LEU A 6 24.50 -36.43 27.84
C LEU A 6 23.37 -35.45 28.22
N PHE A 7 23.30 -35.05 29.49
CA PHE A 7 22.28 -34.11 29.97
C PHE A 7 22.52 -32.69 29.48
N LEU A 8 23.78 -32.31 29.23
CA LEU A 8 24.13 -30.98 28.70
C LEU A 8 23.82 -30.88 27.20
N LEU A 9 23.99 -31.98 26.45
CA LEU A 9 23.69 -32.04 25.02
C LEU A 9 22.19 -31.95 24.73
N THR A 10 21.33 -32.52 25.60
CA THR A 10 19.87 -32.43 25.45
C THR A 10 19.33 -31.02 25.73
N ILE A 11 19.95 -30.27 26.65
CA ILE A 11 19.55 -28.88 26.96
C ILE A 11 19.97 -27.94 25.82
N LEU A 12 21.15 -28.16 25.21
CA LEU A 12 21.61 -27.35 24.06
C LEU A 12 20.76 -27.55 22.80
N SER A 13 20.17 -28.73 22.60
CA SER A 13 19.29 -29.01 21.47
C SER A 13 17.88 -28.42 21.60
N ILE A 14 17.43 -28.07 22.81
CA ILE A 14 16.10 -27.47 23.04
C ILE A 14 16.17 -25.94 22.99
N SER A 15 17.35 -25.33 23.21
CA SER A 15 17.55 -23.88 23.08
C SER A 15 17.67 -23.36 21.64
N LEU A 16 17.63 -24.24 20.62
CA LEU A 16 17.60 -23.86 19.20
C LEU A 16 16.21 -23.99 18.57
N ALA A 17 15.20 -24.41 19.34
CA ALA A 17 13.81 -24.46 18.92
C ALA A 17 13.03 -23.25 19.47
N GLY A 18 13.30 -22.07 18.91
CA GLY A 18 12.55 -20.83 19.19
C GLY A 18 13.31 -19.64 18.61
N CYS A 19 12.87 -18.94 17.57
CA CYS A 19 11.53 -18.76 17.02
C CYS A 19 11.51 -19.11 15.53
N SER A 20 10.74 -20.12 15.14
CA SER A 20 10.11 -20.09 13.81
C SER A 20 8.94 -19.13 13.94
N SER A 21 9.06 -17.98 13.31
CA SER A 21 7.92 -17.30 12.73
C SER A 21 8.35 -16.99 11.31
N ASP A 22 8.10 -17.94 10.41
CA ASP A 22 7.99 -17.72 8.96
C ASP A 22 6.75 -16.85 8.68
N ASP A 23 6.54 -15.79 9.47
CA ASP A 23 5.53 -14.79 9.18
C ASP A 23 6.17 -13.87 8.15
N ASP A 24 5.86 -14.17 6.89
CA ASP A 24 6.26 -13.38 5.73
C ASP A 24 5.83 -11.91 5.86
N TYR A 25 4.87 -11.62 6.74
CA TYR A 25 4.30 -10.30 7.00
C TYR A 25 4.53 -9.82 8.43
N CYS A 26 4.80 -8.53 8.59
CA CYS A 26 5.04 -7.90 9.88
C CYS A 26 3.74 -7.69 10.65
N GLY A 27 3.57 -8.39 11.78
CA GLY A 27 2.40 -8.22 12.65
C GLY A 27 1.12 -8.77 12.02
N ASN A 28 0.17 -9.16 12.87
CA ASN A 28 -0.88 -10.09 12.48
C ASN A 28 -1.98 -9.57 11.56
N GLU A 29 -2.07 -8.27 11.23
CA GLU A 29 -3.29 -7.76 10.59
C GLU A 29 -3.06 -6.69 9.52
N THR A 30 -3.82 -6.81 8.44
CA THR A 30 -3.99 -5.75 7.44
C THR A 30 -4.63 -4.53 8.11
N TYR A 31 -4.07 -3.34 7.91
CA TYR A 31 -4.58 -2.10 8.51
C TYR A 31 -5.00 -1.06 7.46
N ARG A 32 -5.92 -0.17 7.82
CA ARG A 32 -6.30 0.95 6.95
C ARG A 32 -5.15 1.94 6.85
N SER A 33 -4.65 2.15 5.64
CA SER A 33 -3.52 3.04 5.37
C SER A 33 -3.96 4.50 5.26
N LEU A 34 -3.01 5.43 5.43
CA LEU A 34 -3.27 6.86 5.45
C LEU A 34 -3.50 7.38 4.04
N GLN A 35 -4.40 8.35 3.87
CA GLN A 35 -4.61 9.02 2.58
C GLN A 35 -4.39 10.53 2.75
N LEU A 36 -3.90 11.18 1.70
CA LEU A 36 -3.85 12.65 1.66
C LEU A 36 -5.28 13.20 1.75
N ASN A 37 -5.45 14.23 2.59
CA ASN A 37 -6.70 14.97 2.70
C ASN A 37 -6.86 15.94 1.52
N GLU A 38 -8.09 16.31 1.18
CA GLU A 38 -8.31 17.37 0.20
C GLU A 38 -7.77 18.72 0.69
N THR A 39 -7.23 19.49 -0.25
CA THR A 39 -6.91 20.91 -0.01
C THR A 39 -7.96 21.79 -0.67
N PRO A 40 -8.11 23.06 -0.26
CA PRO A 40 -9.05 23.98 -0.90
C PRO A 40 -8.85 24.15 -2.42
N ASN A 41 -7.65 23.88 -2.91
CA ASN A 41 -7.28 24.10 -4.31
C ASN A 41 -7.23 22.81 -5.15
N PHE A 42 -7.22 21.63 -4.51
CA PHE A 42 -7.03 20.37 -5.22
C PHE A 42 -7.44 19.15 -4.41
N SER A 43 -8.20 18.23 -5.04
CA SER A 43 -8.52 16.91 -4.50
C SER A 43 -7.51 15.86 -5.00
N PRO A 44 -6.93 15.01 -4.13
CA PRO A 44 -6.02 13.94 -4.54
C PRO A 44 -6.63 12.95 -5.54
N LEU A 45 -7.96 12.82 -5.56
CA LEU A 45 -8.67 11.99 -6.53
C LEU A 45 -8.50 12.47 -7.98
N ASN A 46 -8.07 13.71 -8.17
CA ASN A 46 -7.76 14.29 -9.47
C ASN A 46 -6.27 14.22 -9.83
N PHE A 47 -5.44 13.51 -9.04
CA PHE A 47 -4.04 13.30 -9.42
C PHE A 47 -3.96 12.63 -10.79
N TYR A 48 -3.01 13.12 -11.58
CA TYR A 48 -2.64 12.52 -12.85
C TYR A 48 -1.14 12.24 -12.84
N VAL A 49 -0.77 10.97 -12.97
CA VAL A 49 0.62 10.52 -12.99
C VAL A 49 1.11 10.46 -14.44
N LYS A 50 2.13 11.27 -14.76
CA LYS A 50 2.71 11.31 -16.10
C LYS A 50 3.27 9.94 -16.48
N GLY A 51 2.72 9.36 -17.55
CA GLY A 51 3.18 8.10 -18.13
C GLY A 51 2.58 6.84 -17.49
N LEU A 52 1.68 6.96 -16.50
CA LEU A 52 0.90 5.83 -15.99
C LEU A 52 -0.14 5.41 -17.06
N LYS A 53 -0.20 4.11 -17.36
CA LYS A 53 -1.02 3.56 -18.46
C LYS A 53 -1.79 2.34 -18.00
N GLY A 54 -3.01 2.16 -18.50
CA GLY A 54 -3.84 1.02 -18.13
C GLY A 54 -4.21 1.04 -16.65
N ASP A 55 -4.69 -0.10 -16.16
CA ASP A 55 -4.88 -0.33 -14.73
C ASP A 55 -3.51 -0.59 -14.10
N SER A 56 -2.95 0.44 -13.48
CA SER A 56 -1.60 0.37 -12.92
C SER A 56 -1.40 1.35 -11.78
N PHE A 57 -0.30 1.17 -11.07
CA PHE A 57 0.11 2.03 -9.97
C PHE A 57 1.59 2.38 -10.07
N ILE A 58 1.97 3.37 -9.27
CA ILE A 58 3.34 3.76 -9.04
C ILE A 58 3.59 3.98 -7.54
N VAL A 59 4.82 3.70 -7.13
CA VAL A 59 5.32 4.05 -5.80
C VAL A 59 6.29 5.23 -5.93
N ILE A 60 5.94 6.35 -5.31
CA ILE A 60 6.71 7.58 -5.22
C ILE A 60 7.43 7.58 -3.87
N ARG A 61 8.76 7.69 -3.86
CA ARG A 61 9.59 7.51 -2.67
C ARG A 61 10.24 8.78 -2.13
N ASN A 62 10.04 9.89 -2.83
CA ASN A 62 10.62 11.18 -2.46
C ASN A 62 9.80 12.31 -3.06
N GLU A 63 9.92 13.49 -2.43
CA GLU A 63 9.17 14.67 -2.83
C GLU A 63 9.47 15.13 -4.25
N ARG A 64 10.74 15.05 -4.68
CA ARG A 64 11.14 15.49 -6.02
C ARG A 64 10.39 14.72 -7.11
N ASP A 65 10.31 13.40 -6.98
CA ASP A 65 9.57 12.55 -7.92
C ASP A 65 8.07 12.85 -7.87
N PHE A 66 7.52 13.09 -6.68
CA PHE A 66 6.13 13.49 -6.54
C PHE A 66 5.84 14.79 -7.31
N GLN A 67 6.64 15.83 -7.08
CA GLN A 67 6.49 17.13 -7.70
C GLN A 67 6.69 17.09 -9.23
N ASN A 68 7.60 16.24 -9.72
CA ASN A 68 7.94 16.18 -11.13
C ASN A 68 6.96 15.33 -11.96
N ARG A 69 6.36 14.31 -11.35
CA ARG A 69 5.62 13.27 -12.08
C ARG A 69 4.12 13.34 -11.89
N VAL A 70 3.64 13.97 -10.83
CA VAL A 70 2.22 13.95 -10.46
C VAL A 70 1.63 15.34 -10.57
N HIS A 71 0.68 15.51 -11.48
CA HIS A 71 -0.10 16.74 -11.57
C HIS A 71 -0.95 16.90 -10.30
N GLY A 72 -0.85 18.06 -9.65
CA GLY A 72 -1.50 18.35 -8.37
C GLY A 72 -0.57 18.23 -7.16
N ALA A 73 0.61 17.62 -7.31
CA ALA A 73 1.58 17.45 -6.22
C ALA A 73 2.03 18.78 -5.59
N GLN A 74 2.03 19.88 -6.35
CA GLN A 74 2.42 21.20 -5.85
C GLN A 74 1.57 21.69 -4.66
N TYR A 75 0.34 21.18 -4.52
CA TYR A 75 -0.54 21.52 -3.39
C TYR A 75 -0.25 20.71 -2.12
N TYR A 76 0.65 19.72 -2.20
CA TYR A 76 0.95 18.76 -1.13
C TYR A 76 2.44 18.77 -0.73
N ARG A 77 3.13 19.89 -0.95
CA ARG A 77 4.54 20.05 -0.51
C ARG A 77 4.66 19.96 1.00
N ASN A 78 5.68 19.26 1.48
CA ASN A 78 5.95 19.02 2.90
C ASN A 78 4.81 18.35 3.70
N VAL A 79 3.84 17.71 3.03
CA VAL A 79 2.73 17.02 3.71
C VAL A 79 3.13 15.60 4.13
N ILE A 80 3.93 14.91 3.31
CA ILE A 80 4.38 13.54 3.55
C ILE A 80 5.79 13.59 4.15
N ASP A 81 6.05 12.86 5.23
CA ASP A 81 7.41 12.69 5.74
C ASP A 81 8.14 11.61 4.93
N TRP A 82 8.68 12.03 3.79
CA TRP A 82 9.41 11.17 2.86
C TRP A 82 10.66 10.49 3.43
N ARG A 83 11.03 10.74 4.69
CA ARG A 83 12.08 9.96 5.36
C ARG A 83 11.56 8.59 5.75
N TYR A 84 10.32 8.53 6.24
CA TYR A 84 9.70 7.32 6.78
C TYR A 84 8.64 6.72 5.86
N ASP A 85 8.02 7.55 5.02
CA ASP A 85 6.87 7.14 4.22
C ASP A 85 7.15 7.14 2.72
N GLU A 86 6.32 6.40 2.00
CA GLU A 86 6.18 6.44 0.55
C GLU A 86 4.72 6.56 0.13
N LEU A 87 4.49 7.07 -1.08
CA LEU A 87 3.17 7.34 -1.62
C LEU A 87 2.91 6.40 -2.79
N ILE A 88 1.87 5.58 -2.68
CA ILE A 88 1.38 4.76 -3.78
C ILE A 88 0.23 5.53 -4.45
N ILE A 89 0.30 5.71 -5.76
CA ILE A 89 -0.78 6.29 -6.57
C ILE A 89 -1.09 5.32 -7.69
N GLY A 90 -2.35 4.95 -7.86
CA GLY A 90 -2.77 4.12 -8.97
C GLY A 90 -4.07 4.58 -9.60
N GLN A 91 -4.42 3.90 -10.67
CA GLN A 91 -5.63 4.16 -11.42
C GLN A 91 -6.28 2.85 -11.86
N LYS A 92 -7.62 2.82 -11.82
CA LYS A 92 -8.43 1.69 -12.26
C LYS A 92 -9.48 2.18 -13.24
N TYR A 93 -9.48 1.65 -14.47
CA TYR A 93 -10.53 1.97 -15.43
C TYR A 93 -11.82 1.29 -15.01
N GLU A 94 -12.91 2.05 -14.99
CA GLU A 94 -14.24 1.53 -14.74
C GLU A 94 -15.26 2.21 -15.65
N GLU A 95 -16.32 1.47 -15.98
CA GLU A 95 -17.42 1.95 -16.79
C GLU A 95 -18.73 1.95 -16.03
N ARG A 96 -19.70 2.74 -16.51
CA ARG A 96 -21.09 2.68 -16.06
C ARG A 96 -21.25 2.94 -14.56
N PHE A 97 -20.56 3.97 -14.06
CA PHE A 97 -20.80 4.53 -12.74
C PHE A 97 -21.29 5.99 -12.83
N SER A 98 -21.94 6.46 -11.77
CA SER A 98 -22.45 7.83 -11.64
C SER A 98 -21.69 8.68 -10.64
N LYS A 99 -21.09 8.07 -9.62
CA LYS A 99 -20.34 8.76 -8.58
C LYS A 99 -19.45 7.76 -7.81
N ILE A 100 -18.28 8.23 -7.37
CA ILE A 100 -17.44 7.53 -6.38
C ILE A 100 -18.01 7.83 -4.98
N ILE A 101 -18.34 6.78 -4.23
CA ILE A 101 -18.85 6.84 -2.86
C ILE A 101 -17.68 6.95 -1.88
N ASP A 102 -16.72 6.03 -1.99
CA ASP A 102 -15.57 5.91 -1.11
C ASP A 102 -14.42 5.19 -1.83
N ILE A 103 -13.19 5.48 -1.41
CA ILE A 103 -12.00 4.72 -1.78
C ILE A 103 -11.24 4.42 -0.50
N SER A 104 -11.25 3.16 -0.09
CA SER A 104 -10.57 2.70 1.12
C SER A 104 -9.35 1.85 0.76
N THR A 105 -8.25 2.06 1.49
CA THR A 105 -6.97 1.40 1.23
C THR A 105 -6.52 0.63 2.47
N PHE A 106 -6.21 -0.65 2.30
CA PHE A 106 -5.82 -1.56 3.37
C PHE A 106 -4.47 -2.19 3.05
N TYR A 107 -3.50 -1.95 3.91
CA TYR A 107 -2.10 -2.30 3.69
C TYR A 107 -1.65 -3.43 4.63
N LYS A 108 -0.81 -4.31 4.10
CA LYS A 108 -0.15 -5.40 4.83
C LYS A 108 1.33 -5.39 4.48
N GLU A 109 2.17 -5.11 5.47
CA GLU A 109 3.61 -5.00 5.34
C GLU A 109 4.28 -6.37 5.29
N SER A 110 5.21 -6.55 4.34
CA SER A 110 6.12 -7.69 4.32
C SER A 110 7.30 -7.47 5.28
N CYS A 111 7.62 -8.49 6.07
CA CYS A 111 8.79 -8.50 6.95
C CYS A 111 10.06 -9.02 6.27
N ASN A 112 9.92 -9.50 5.03
CA ASN A 112 10.95 -10.19 4.29
C ASN A 112 11.16 -9.55 2.91
N TYR A 113 12.43 -9.28 2.54
CA TYR A 113 12.81 -8.71 1.24
C TYR A 113 12.29 -9.51 0.04
N ASN A 114 12.03 -10.81 0.21
CA ASN A 114 11.56 -11.70 -0.84
C ASN A 114 10.04 -11.71 -1.02
N PHE A 115 9.29 -11.06 -0.12
CA PHE A 115 7.83 -11.04 -0.14
C PHE A 115 7.32 -9.64 -0.45
N GLN A 116 6.24 -9.57 -1.21
CA GLN A 116 5.61 -8.31 -1.61
C GLN A 116 4.81 -7.74 -0.45
N ASN A 117 4.85 -6.42 -0.28
CA ASN A 117 3.81 -5.75 0.51
C ASN A 117 2.49 -5.85 -0.25
N ILE A 118 1.37 -6.02 0.46
CA ILE A 118 0.05 -6.09 -0.16
C ILE A 118 -0.72 -4.79 0.12
N LEU A 119 -1.26 -4.19 -0.93
CA LEU A 119 -2.22 -3.10 -0.84
C LEU A 119 -3.55 -3.54 -1.46
N ASN A 120 -4.58 -3.65 -0.64
CA ASN A 120 -5.96 -3.81 -1.10
C ASN A 120 -6.62 -2.45 -1.23
N VAL A 121 -7.19 -2.17 -2.39
CA VAL A 121 -7.91 -0.93 -2.70
C VAL A 121 -9.36 -1.28 -2.97
N GLU A 122 -10.26 -0.77 -2.15
CA GLU A 122 -11.70 -0.93 -2.29
C GLU A 122 -12.31 0.37 -2.80
N ILE A 123 -12.83 0.34 -4.02
CA ILE A 123 -13.50 1.48 -4.65
C ILE A 123 -15.00 1.20 -4.65
N LYS A 124 -15.76 2.04 -3.97
CA LYS A 124 -17.23 1.95 -3.92
C LYS A 124 -17.81 3.00 -4.83
N VAL A 125 -18.66 2.59 -5.78
CA VAL A 125 -19.28 3.49 -6.75
C VAL A 125 -20.78 3.28 -6.82
N ASN A 126 -21.53 4.35 -7.11
CA ASN A 126 -22.92 4.22 -7.51
C ASN A 126 -22.99 3.84 -8.98
N LYS A 127 -23.79 2.83 -9.30
CA LYS A 127 -24.08 2.43 -10.67
C LYS A 127 -24.70 3.59 -11.46
N GLY A 128 -24.42 3.64 -12.76
CA GLY A 128 -24.98 4.69 -13.62
C GLY A 128 -24.47 4.60 -15.05
N TYR A 129 -24.66 5.66 -15.83
CA TYR A 129 -24.20 5.73 -17.22
C TYR A 129 -23.42 7.02 -17.50
N ARG A 130 -23.02 7.75 -16.45
CA ARG A 130 -22.44 9.09 -16.59
C ARG A 130 -20.94 9.07 -16.81
N TYR A 131 -20.24 8.11 -16.22
CA TYR A 131 -18.78 8.08 -16.22
C TYR A 131 -18.25 6.75 -16.73
N ASN A 132 -17.29 6.87 -17.66
CA ASN A 132 -16.39 5.82 -18.09
C ASN A 132 -14.99 6.43 -18.05
N GLY A 133 -14.09 5.89 -17.22
CA GLY A 133 -12.78 6.50 -17.04
C GLY A 133 -11.98 5.87 -15.91
N TYR A 134 -10.76 6.38 -15.77
CA TYR A 134 -9.87 5.99 -14.70
C TYR A 134 -10.29 6.65 -13.38
N ILE A 135 -10.46 5.82 -12.36
CA ILE A 135 -10.60 6.23 -10.97
C ILE A 135 -9.20 6.22 -10.36
N THR A 136 -8.71 7.40 -9.97
CA THR A 136 -7.43 7.53 -9.27
C THR A 136 -7.60 7.21 -7.78
N TYR A 137 -6.66 6.45 -7.23
CA TYR A 137 -6.54 6.20 -5.79
C TYR A 137 -5.11 6.47 -5.33
N HIS A 138 -4.95 6.73 -4.04
CA HIS A 138 -3.66 6.94 -3.42
C HIS A 138 -3.66 6.46 -1.98
N THR A 139 -2.47 6.15 -1.47
CA THR A 139 -2.23 5.86 -0.06
C THR A 139 -0.79 6.16 0.33
N ILE A 140 -0.59 6.55 1.59
CA ILE A 140 0.69 6.73 2.25
C ILE A 140 0.93 5.49 3.11
N VAL A 141 2.07 4.87 2.90
CA VAL A 141 2.51 3.67 3.63
C VAL A 141 3.92 3.90 4.19
N PRO A 142 4.28 3.27 5.30
CA PRO A 142 5.66 3.31 5.78
C PRO A 142 6.56 2.63 4.75
N LYS A 143 7.80 3.11 4.65
CA LYS A 143 8.85 2.40 3.94
C LYS A 143 9.16 1.11 4.68
N THR A 144 9.16 0.01 3.96
CA THR A 144 9.41 -1.32 4.54
C THR A 144 10.70 -1.91 3.99
N LYS A 145 11.06 -3.09 4.48
CA LYS A 145 12.21 -3.83 3.94
C LYS A 145 11.98 -4.25 2.49
N SER A 146 10.74 -4.57 2.12
CA SER A 146 10.41 -4.96 0.76
C SER A 146 10.09 -3.75 -0.11
N GLU A 147 10.74 -3.62 -1.25
CA GLU A 147 10.39 -2.60 -2.25
C GLU A 147 9.30 -3.06 -3.22
N GLN A 148 8.86 -4.32 -3.11
CA GLN A 148 7.88 -4.93 -4.00
C GLN A 148 6.46 -4.76 -3.47
N TYR A 149 5.53 -4.59 -4.38
CA TYR A 149 4.13 -4.31 -4.08
C TYR A 149 3.22 -5.14 -4.96
N ASP A 150 2.24 -5.80 -4.34
CA ASP A 150 1.06 -6.32 -5.01
C ASP A 150 -0.14 -5.42 -4.67
N VAL A 151 -0.78 -4.86 -5.69
CA VAL A 151 -1.88 -3.90 -5.52
C VAL A 151 -3.15 -4.49 -6.11
N ILE A 152 -4.03 -4.93 -5.22
CA ILE A 152 -5.29 -5.59 -5.56
C ILE A 152 -6.40 -4.54 -5.50
N THR A 153 -6.97 -4.19 -6.65
CA THR A 153 -8.04 -3.19 -6.74
C THR A 153 -9.37 -3.84 -7.02
N THR A 154 -10.35 -3.64 -6.14
CA THR A 154 -11.72 -4.15 -6.26
C THR A 154 -12.69 -2.98 -6.38
N VAL A 155 -13.58 -3.04 -7.37
CA VAL A 155 -14.66 -2.05 -7.55
C VAL A 155 -16.00 -2.68 -7.18
N GLN A 156 -16.74 -2.05 -6.27
CA GLN A 156 -18.05 -2.49 -5.81
C GLN A 156 -19.12 -1.49 -6.24
N PHE A 157 -20.14 -2.00 -6.93
CA PHE A 157 -21.27 -1.21 -7.40
C PHE A 157 -22.44 -1.24 -6.41
N TYR A 158 -22.92 -0.06 -6.07
CA TYR A 158 -24.12 0.18 -5.27
C TYR A 158 -25.20 0.82 -6.14
N ASN A 159 -26.47 0.66 -5.73
CA ASN A 159 -27.62 1.29 -6.40
C ASN A 159 -28.05 2.54 -5.63
#